data_AF-A0A2D8S4T5-F1
#
_entry.id   AF-A0A2D8S4T5-F1
#
_cell.length_a   1.000
_cell.length_b   1.000
_cell.length_c   1.000
_cell.angle_alpha   90.00
_cell.angle_beta   90.00
_cell.angle_gamma   90.00
#
_symmetry.space_group_name_H-M   'P 1'
#
loop_
_entity.id
_entity.type
_entity.pdbx_description
1 polymer ?
#
loop_
_entity_poly.entity_id
_entity_poly.type
_entity_poly.pdbx_seq_one_letter_code
_entity_poly.pdbx_strand_id
1 'polypeptide(L)'
;MVLDHNMEVIYTDAGFNQSAVINAIEQALANLPADGDEDGYDDPEDNCPDVYNPDQSDIDGDNAGDACDICDNANIFVIGNVNGDLDQEGLPIIDIVDVLALVDLILLGGDTGLLECATEAGNVSGDVHVNVIDVIQLVQMILNGENNASSGGGEPAEGTLSVLHTGETDKVILASPDKISGFQFEFPLFVLTPGDLDKVVLPEGWSMNYSINEDHVRVLAYDQSGENSQKKIEFELPGVDIGSFQHTVVSSPKAGEINISFSESEPGFGDISLPDSPVINSLYPNPFNPILSVTFSIPFEIETRVAVYNTLGEMVEILYDKNDLKPGHHTFYWNAADQSSGMYFIQIQTPIGTDTKKALLVK
;
A
#
# COMPACT_ATOMS: atom_id res chain seq x y z
N MET A 1 -63.78 -15.08 -23.21
CA MET A 1 -62.73 -14.86 -24.22
C MET A 1 -61.75 -13.87 -23.62
N VAL A 2 -60.47 -14.21 -23.53
CA VAL A 2 -59.41 -13.32 -23.00
C VAL A 2 -58.53 -12.90 -24.16
N LEU A 3 -58.12 -11.63 -24.18
CA LEU A 3 -57.30 -11.01 -25.22
C LEU A 3 -55.98 -10.53 -24.61
N ASP A 4 -54.89 -10.56 -25.38
CA ASP A 4 -53.62 -9.94 -24.98
C ASP A 4 -53.65 -8.40 -25.16
N HIS A 5 -52.53 -7.73 -24.85
CA HIS A 5 -52.42 -6.27 -24.99
C HIS A 5 -52.48 -5.77 -26.45
N ASN A 6 -52.41 -6.67 -27.44
CA ASN A 6 -52.54 -6.38 -28.87
C ASN A 6 -53.94 -6.72 -29.42
N MET A 7 -54.87 -7.11 -28.55
CA MET A 7 -56.23 -7.56 -28.89
C MET A 7 -56.29 -8.84 -29.73
N GLU A 8 -55.31 -9.73 -29.57
CA GLU A 8 -55.38 -11.10 -30.09
C GLU A 8 -56.02 -12.06 -29.08
N VAL A 9 -56.84 -13.00 -29.57
CA VAL A 9 -57.57 -13.96 -28.73
C VAL A 9 -56.63 -15.01 -28.17
N ILE A 10 -56.36 -14.91 -26.86
CA ILE A 10 -55.60 -15.89 -26.09
C ILE A 10 -56.48 -16.90 -25.33
N TYR A 11 -57.81 -16.70 -25.25
CA TYR A 11 -58.73 -17.70 -24.67
C TYR A 11 -60.12 -17.72 -25.33
N THR A 12 -60.67 -18.90 -25.60
CA THR A 12 -62.12 -19.15 -25.82
C THR A 12 -62.54 -20.46 -25.14
N ASP A 13 -63.83 -20.60 -24.82
CA ASP A 13 -64.40 -21.63 -23.91
C ASP A 13 -64.46 -23.07 -24.50
N ALA A 14 -63.61 -23.40 -25.46
CA ALA A 14 -63.50 -24.72 -26.06
C ALA A 14 -62.04 -25.19 -26.07
N GLY A 15 -61.70 -26.11 -25.17
CA GLY A 15 -60.44 -26.86 -25.18
C GLY A 15 -59.53 -26.58 -23.98
N PHE A 16 -59.82 -27.17 -22.83
CA PHE A 16 -58.84 -27.27 -21.75
C PHE A 16 -57.94 -28.49 -21.99
N ASN A 17 -56.70 -28.26 -22.40
CA ASN A 17 -55.67 -29.28 -22.32
C ASN A 17 -55.06 -29.22 -20.90
N GLN A 18 -55.58 -30.04 -19.98
CA GLN A 18 -55.09 -30.14 -18.60
C GLN A 18 -53.57 -30.34 -18.55
N SER A 19 -53.00 -31.09 -19.50
CA SER A 19 -51.55 -31.31 -19.60
C SER A 19 -50.78 -30.05 -19.98
N ALA A 20 -51.38 -29.13 -20.75
CA ALA A 20 -50.73 -27.86 -21.09
C ALA A 20 -50.66 -26.91 -19.88
N VAL A 21 -51.70 -26.93 -19.03
CA VAL A 21 -51.71 -26.15 -17.78
C VAL A 21 -50.74 -26.74 -16.76
N ILE A 22 -50.73 -28.07 -16.60
CA ILE A 22 -49.77 -28.75 -15.73
C ILE A 22 -48.33 -28.49 -16.19
N ASN A 23 -48.05 -28.61 -17.49
CA ASN A 23 -46.71 -28.30 -18.02
C ASN A 23 -46.32 -26.83 -17.79
N ALA A 24 -47.26 -25.88 -17.91
CA ALA A 24 -46.98 -24.47 -17.64
C ALA A 24 -46.68 -24.22 -16.14
N ILE A 25 -47.38 -24.92 -15.24
CA ILE A 25 -47.11 -24.86 -13.79
C ILE A 25 -45.78 -25.54 -13.45
N GLU A 26 -45.50 -26.73 -14.00
CA GLU A 26 -44.23 -27.42 -13.80
C GLU A 26 -43.05 -26.60 -14.34
N GLN A 27 -43.21 -25.93 -15.48
CA GLN A 27 -42.22 -24.98 -16.01
C GLN A 27 -42.08 -23.74 -15.13
N ALA A 28 -43.16 -23.23 -14.55
CA ALA A 28 -43.08 -22.09 -13.63
C ALA A 28 -42.38 -22.46 -12.32
N LEU A 29 -42.71 -23.62 -11.74
CA LEU A 29 -42.11 -24.15 -10.51
C LEU A 29 -40.63 -24.53 -10.69
N ALA A 30 -40.24 -25.05 -11.86
CA ALA A 30 -38.85 -25.36 -12.17
C ALA A 30 -37.97 -24.11 -12.36
N ASN A 31 -38.58 -22.93 -12.48
CA ASN A 31 -37.89 -21.64 -12.62
C ASN A 31 -38.07 -20.75 -11.39
N LEU A 32 -38.68 -21.25 -10.30
CA LEU A 32 -38.61 -20.57 -9.02
C LEU A 32 -37.18 -20.70 -8.51
N PRO A 33 -36.55 -19.59 -8.07
CA PRO A 33 -35.31 -19.67 -7.34
C PRO A 33 -35.50 -20.53 -6.09
N ALA A 34 -34.42 -21.18 -5.65
CA ALA A 34 -34.42 -21.87 -4.38
C ALA A 34 -34.26 -20.84 -3.25
N ASP A 35 -34.84 -21.16 -2.10
CA ASP A 35 -34.67 -20.48 -0.81
C ASP A 35 -34.37 -21.64 0.16
N GLY A 36 -33.08 -21.85 0.41
CA GLY A 36 -32.52 -23.05 1.02
C GLY A 36 -32.81 -23.17 2.52
N ASP A 37 -32.91 -22.04 3.20
CA ASP A 37 -33.10 -21.93 4.64
C ASP A 37 -34.49 -21.40 5.05
N GLU A 38 -35.33 -21.07 4.07
CA GLU A 38 -36.72 -20.62 4.19
C GLU A 38 -36.86 -19.29 4.94
N ASP A 39 -35.91 -18.37 4.76
CA ASP A 39 -35.90 -17.06 5.42
C ASP A 39 -36.69 -15.95 4.69
N GLY A 40 -37.04 -16.19 3.43
CA GLY A 40 -37.80 -15.28 2.57
C GLY A 40 -36.97 -14.56 1.50
N TYR A 41 -35.69 -14.87 1.37
CA TYR A 41 -34.82 -14.48 0.27
C TYR A 41 -34.44 -15.70 -0.58
N ASP A 42 -34.35 -15.50 -1.90
CA ASP A 42 -33.91 -16.57 -2.80
C ASP A 42 -32.37 -16.72 -2.69
N ASP A 43 -31.80 -17.93 -2.73
CA ASP A 43 -30.35 -18.22 -2.57
C ASP A 43 -29.41 -17.27 -3.34
N PRO A 44 -29.73 -16.77 -4.56
CA PRO A 44 -28.86 -15.83 -5.27
C PRO A 44 -28.93 -14.38 -4.76
N GLU A 45 -29.95 -14.05 -3.97
CA GLU A 45 -30.22 -12.73 -3.37
C GLU A 45 -30.05 -12.74 -1.84
N ASP A 46 -29.81 -13.91 -1.25
CA ASP A 46 -29.60 -14.15 0.18
C ASP A 46 -28.11 -14.05 0.55
N ASN A 47 -27.77 -13.23 1.54
CA ASN A 47 -26.41 -13.08 2.05
C ASN A 47 -25.99 -14.19 3.02
N CYS A 48 -26.91 -15.09 3.40
CA CYS A 48 -26.63 -16.34 4.12
C CYS A 48 -27.49 -17.53 3.62
N PRO A 49 -27.28 -18.06 2.40
CA PRO A 49 -28.14 -19.06 1.75
C PRO A 49 -28.42 -20.37 2.51
N ASP A 50 -27.66 -20.63 3.58
CA ASP A 50 -27.76 -21.84 4.42
C ASP A 50 -28.15 -21.51 5.89
N VAL A 51 -28.38 -20.24 6.26
CA VAL A 51 -28.53 -19.79 7.65
C VAL A 51 -29.62 -18.70 7.79
N TYR A 52 -30.80 -19.12 8.27
CA TYR A 52 -31.98 -18.27 8.41
C TYR A 52 -31.70 -16.88 9.01
N ASN A 53 -31.82 -15.83 8.19
CA ASN A 53 -31.54 -14.44 8.57
C ASN A 53 -32.44 -13.42 7.83
N PRO A 54 -33.75 -13.40 8.10
CA PRO A 54 -34.75 -12.63 7.34
C PRO A 54 -34.56 -11.10 7.40
N ASP A 55 -33.69 -10.60 8.27
CA ASP A 55 -33.29 -9.19 8.35
C ASP A 55 -32.15 -8.83 7.40
N GLN A 56 -31.44 -9.83 6.85
CA GLN A 56 -30.33 -9.71 5.91
C GLN A 56 -29.31 -8.66 6.39
N SER A 57 -29.04 -8.65 7.70
CA SER A 57 -28.06 -7.76 8.31
C SER A 57 -26.67 -8.12 7.77
N ASP A 58 -25.93 -7.08 7.40
CA ASP A 58 -24.57 -7.11 6.85
C ASP A 58 -23.94 -5.79 7.28
N ILE A 59 -23.27 -5.82 8.43
CA ILE A 59 -22.81 -4.60 9.10
C ILE A 59 -21.56 -3.99 8.44
N ASP A 60 -20.71 -4.80 7.81
CA ASP A 60 -19.46 -4.36 7.18
C ASP A 60 -19.53 -4.28 5.64
N GLY A 61 -20.58 -4.83 5.03
CA GLY A 61 -20.95 -4.61 3.63
C GLY A 61 -20.17 -5.48 2.65
N ASP A 62 -19.66 -6.63 3.08
CA ASP A 62 -18.91 -7.57 2.24
C ASP A 62 -19.83 -8.55 1.45
N ASN A 63 -21.14 -8.48 1.70
CA ASN A 63 -22.23 -9.32 1.19
C ASN A 63 -22.33 -10.71 1.84
N ALA A 64 -21.59 -11.00 2.90
CA ALA A 64 -21.87 -12.10 3.81
C ALA A 64 -22.71 -11.55 4.99
N GLY A 65 -23.80 -12.24 5.35
CA GLY A 65 -24.66 -11.74 6.42
C GLY A 65 -24.10 -12.02 7.82
N ASP A 66 -24.37 -11.14 8.78
CA ASP A 66 -23.95 -11.25 10.19
C ASP A 66 -24.30 -12.61 10.83
N ALA A 67 -25.29 -13.33 10.28
CA ALA A 67 -25.74 -14.63 10.78
C ALA A 67 -24.79 -15.79 10.39
N CYS A 68 -24.09 -15.67 9.26
CA CYS A 68 -23.20 -16.69 8.72
C CYS A 68 -21.75 -16.22 8.58
N ASP A 69 -21.51 -14.92 8.76
CA ASP A 69 -20.19 -14.33 8.76
C ASP A 69 -19.60 -14.21 10.17
N ILE A 70 -18.36 -14.68 10.30
CA ILE A 70 -17.58 -14.55 11.54
C ILE A 70 -16.64 -13.33 11.50
N CYS A 71 -16.45 -12.74 10.32
CA CYS A 71 -15.63 -11.57 10.06
C CYS A 71 -16.42 -10.25 10.08
N ASP A 72 -17.61 -10.24 10.67
CA ASP A 72 -18.59 -9.15 10.70
C ASP A 72 -18.13 -7.79 11.24
N ASN A 73 -16.87 -7.64 11.65
CA ASN A 73 -16.32 -6.41 12.23
C ASN A 73 -17.12 -5.85 13.43
N ALA A 74 -17.90 -6.69 14.13
CA ALA A 74 -18.82 -6.26 15.18
C ALA A 74 -18.61 -6.98 16.53
N ASN A 75 -18.34 -8.29 16.51
CA ASN A 75 -18.41 -9.11 17.72
C ASN A 75 -17.05 -9.67 18.17
N ILE A 76 -16.29 -10.26 17.26
CA ILE A 76 -15.00 -10.90 17.56
C ILE A 76 -13.88 -10.13 16.87
N PHE A 77 -13.87 -10.18 15.53
CA PHE A 77 -12.85 -9.55 14.71
C PHE A 77 -13.21 -8.10 14.40
N VAL A 78 -13.27 -7.27 15.45
CA VAL A 78 -13.41 -5.81 15.27
C VAL A 78 -12.09 -5.18 14.86
N ILE A 79 -12.13 -4.00 14.23
CA ILE A 79 -10.92 -3.24 13.90
C ILE A 79 -9.99 -3.12 15.12
N GLY A 80 -8.79 -3.67 14.99
CA GLY A 80 -7.75 -3.71 16.01
C GLY A 80 -7.66 -5.00 16.83
N ASN A 81 -8.71 -5.85 16.88
CA ASN A 81 -8.66 -7.17 17.52
C ASN A 81 -8.19 -8.23 16.53
N VAL A 82 -6.92 -8.15 16.15
CA VAL A 82 -6.33 -8.97 15.09
C VAL A 82 -6.23 -10.44 15.49
N ASN A 83 -6.09 -10.70 16.79
CA ASN A 83 -5.95 -12.07 17.30
C ASN A 83 -7.30 -12.73 17.67
N GLY A 84 -8.38 -11.94 17.70
CA GLY A 84 -9.75 -12.40 17.92
C GLY A 84 -10.03 -12.86 19.35
N ASP A 85 -9.28 -12.36 20.34
CA ASP A 85 -9.51 -12.70 21.75
C ASP A 85 -10.61 -11.85 22.38
N LEU A 86 -11.26 -12.46 23.38
CA LEU A 86 -12.40 -11.91 24.09
C LEU A 86 -12.12 -11.95 25.60
N ASP A 87 -12.69 -10.99 26.33
CA ASP A 87 -12.71 -11.01 27.79
C ASP A 87 -13.72 -12.02 28.36
N GLN A 88 -13.93 -11.99 29.68
CA GLN A 88 -14.84 -12.94 30.35
C GLN A 88 -16.31 -12.62 30.08
N GLU A 89 -16.59 -11.41 29.62
CA GLU A 89 -17.89 -10.87 29.28
C GLU A 89 -18.22 -11.07 27.78
N GLY A 90 -17.24 -11.53 26.99
CA GLY A 90 -17.36 -11.75 25.55
C GLY A 90 -17.12 -10.50 24.72
N LEU A 91 -16.43 -9.49 25.26
CA LEU A 91 -16.06 -8.28 24.54
C LEU A 91 -14.66 -8.42 23.93
N PRO A 92 -14.41 -7.84 22.74
CA PRO A 92 -13.11 -7.89 22.10
C PRO A 92 -12.03 -7.19 22.93
N ILE A 93 -10.84 -7.79 22.98
CA ILE A 93 -9.67 -7.22 23.63
C ILE A 93 -8.78 -6.62 22.53
N ILE A 94 -8.37 -5.37 22.69
CA ILE A 94 -7.39 -4.72 21.81
C ILE A 94 -6.18 -4.34 22.64
N ASP A 95 -5.10 -5.09 22.52
CA ASP A 95 -3.88 -4.89 23.30
C ASP A 95 -2.59 -5.16 22.50
N ILE A 96 -1.46 -5.24 23.22
CA ILE A 96 -0.15 -5.40 22.58
C ILE A 96 -0.01 -6.74 21.83
N VAL A 97 -0.79 -7.76 22.19
CA VAL A 97 -0.79 -9.05 21.51
C VAL A 97 -1.38 -8.91 20.10
N ASP A 98 -2.34 -8.00 19.89
CA ASP A 98 -2.84 -7.69 18.55
C ASP A 98 -1.79 -7.04 17.66
N VAL A 99 -0.94 -6.19 18.22
CA VAL A 99 0.19 -5.61 17.48
C VAL A 99 1.16 -6.72 17.03
N LEU A 100 1.41 -7.70 17.89
CA LEU A 100 2.26 -8.85 17.53
C LEU A 100 1.60 -9.73 16.47
N ALA A 101 0.30 -10.00 16.61
CA ALA A 101 -0.46 -10.75 15.61
C ALA A 101 -0.49 -10.05 14.25
N LEU A 102 -0.63 -8.71 14.23
CA LEU A 102 -0.58 -7.88 13.04
C LEU A 102 0.80 -7.90 12.37
N VAL A 103 1.87 -7.82 13.16
CA VAL A 103 3.24 -7.96 12.64
C VAL A 103 3.44 -9.33 12.00
N ASP A 104 2.99 -10.41 12.65
CA ASP A 104 3.09 -11.77 12.10
C ASP A 104 2.25 -11.92 10.82
N LEU A 105 1.03 -11.39 10.80
CA LEU A 105 0.15 -11.32 9.63
C LEU A 105 0.84 -10.65 8.43
N ILE A 106 1.41 -9.45 8.64
CA ILE A 106 2.14 -8.71 7.61
C ILE A 106 3.32 -9.53 7.12
N LEU A 107 4.08 -10.16 8.01
CA LEU A 107 5.26 -10.94 7.64
C LEU A 107 4.91 -12.23 6.89
N LEU A 108 3.80 -12.90 7.22
CA LEU A 108 3.37 -14.16 6.59
C LEU A 108 2.72 -13.95 5.22
N GLY A 109 2.22 -12.75 4.93
CA GLY A 109 1.78 -12.37 3.58
C GLY A 109 0.37 -12.80 3.19
N GLY A 110 -0.55 -12.96 4.16
CA GLY A 110 -1.98 -12.97 3.83
C GLY A 110 -2.59 -14.30 3.34
N ASP A 111 -1.88 -15.44 3.35
CA ASP A 111 -2.35 -16.66 2.67
C ASP A 111 -2.70 -17.88 3.57
N THR A 112 -3.62 -17.74 4.54
CA THR A 112 -4.28 -18.90 5.19
C THR A 112 -5.71 -18.57 5.62
N GLY A 113 -6.77 -19.26 5.18
CA GLY A 113 -8.18 -18.84 5.36
C GLY A 113 -8.80 -18.58 6.76
N LEU A 114 -8.06 -18.58 7.88
CA LEU A 114 -8.48 -17.91 9.15
C LEU A 114 -7.95 -16.46 9.23
N LEU A 115 -7.24 -16.03 8.20
CA LEU A 115 -6.51 -14.78 8.11
C LEU A 115 -7.36 -13.69 7.46
N GLU A 116 -8.50 -14.00 6.84
CA GLU A 116 -9.40 -13.00 6.25
C GLU A 116 -9.91 -12.06 7.34
N CYS A 117 -10.54 -12.58 8.41
CA CYS A 117 -10.98 -11.72 9.51
C CYS A 117 -9.82 -10.99 10.21
N ALA A 118 -8.66 -11.65 10.37
CA ALA A 118 -7.48 -11.01 10.95
C ALA A 118 -6.91 -9.91 10.04
N THR A 119 -7.05 -10.05 8.72
CA THR A 119 -6.64 -9.05 7.72
C THR A 119 -7.58 -7.85 7.77
N GLU A 120 -8.88 -8.08 7.88
CA GLU A 120 -9.87 -7.01 8.01
C GLU A 120 -9.73 -6.26 9.33
N ALA A 121 -9.69 -6.99 10.45
CA ALA A 121 -9.42 -6.41 11.77
C ALA A 121 -8.05 -5.71 11.81
N GLY A 122 -7.07 -6.23 11.06
CA GLY A 122 -5.71 -5.69 10.94
C GLY A 122 -5.59 -4.48 10.02
N ASN A 123 -6.56 -4.20 9.15
CA ASN A 123 -6.60 -3.03 8.28
C ASN A 123 -7.14 -1.80 9.04
N VAL A 124 -6.41 -1.41 10.07
CA VAL A 124 -6.80 -0.32 10.99
C VAL A 124 -6.84 1.04 10.29
N SER A 125 -6.06 1.21 9.22
CA SER A 125 -6.03 2.41 8.40
C SER A 125 -7.23 2.54 7.45
N GLY A 126 -7.81 1.42 7.03
CA GLY A 126 -8.91 1.37 6.07
C GLY A 126 -8.47 1.63 4.62
N ASP A 127 -7.18 1.49 4.30
CA ASP A 127 -6.61 1.80 2.96
C ASP A 127 -6.53 0.58 2.02
N VAL A 128 -7.21 -0.50 2.39
CA VAL A 128 -7.25 -1.84 1.78
C VAL A 128 -5.94 -2.65 1.86
N HIS A 129 -4.86 -2.10 2.42
CA HIS A 129 -3.56 -2.76 2.49
C HIS A 129 -3.09 -2.91 3.94
N VAL A 130 -2.99 -4.15 4.42
CA VAL A 130 -2.39 -4.38 5.74
C VAL A 130 -0.86 -4.27 5.67
N ASN A 131 -0.31 -3.22 6.28
CA ASN A 131 1.12 -2.88 6.22
C ASN A 131 1.59 -2.16 7.50
N VAL A 132 2.82 -1.62 7.47
CA VAL A 132 3.40 -0.91 8.63
C VAL A 132 2.55 0.26 9.15
N ILE A 133 1.74 0.88 8.29
CA ILE A 133 0.84 1.96 8.65
C ILE A 133 -0.18 1.48 9.69
N ASP A 134 -0.78 0.30 9.49
CA ASP A 134 -1.75 -0.28 10.41
C ASP A 134 -1.12 -0.64 11.75
N VAL A 135 0.13 -1.11 11.74
CA VAL A 135 0.89 -1.36 12.99
C VAL A 135 1.01 -0.08 13.80
N ILE A 136 1.39 1.02 13.16
CA ILE A 136 1.48 2.32 13.84
C ILE A 136 0.09 2.76 14.31
N GLN A 137 -0.94 2.60 13.49
CA GLN A 137 -2.29 3.03 13.85
C GLN A 137 -2.87 2.23 15.03
N LEU A 138 -2.63 0.93 15.07
CA LEU A 138 -3.04 0.05 16.16
C LEU A 138 -2.31 0.41 17.47
N VAL A 139 -1.00 0.64 17.41
CA VAL A 139 -0.24 1.14 18.55
C VAL A 139 -0.83 2.47 19.05
N GLN A 140 -1.18 3.38 18.15
CA GLN A 140 -1.83 4.65 18.53
C GLN A 140 -3.21 4.47 19.13
N MET A 141 -4.00 3.53 18.61
CA MET A 141 -5.31 3.18 19.16
C MET A 141 -5.19 2.70 20.61
N ILE A 142 -4.23 1.83 20.88
CA ILE A 142 -3.96 1.32 22.24
C ILE A 142 -3.47 2.44 23.17
N LEU A 143 -2.54 3.29 22.70
CA LEU A 143 -1.98 4.36 23.52
C LEU A 143 -2.96 5.51 23.81
N ASN A 144 -3.83 5.86 22.85
CA ASN A 144 -4.78 6.98 22.97
C ASN A 144 -6.19 6.55 23.45
N GLY A 145 -6.43 5.24 23.53
CA GLY A 145 -7.72 4.62 23.80
C GLY A 145 -8.63 4.55 22.56
N GLU A 146 -9.48 3.52 22.53
CA GLU A 146 -10.40 3.15 21.42
C GLU A 146 -11.23 4.31 20.84
N ASN A 147 -11.59 5.29 21.68
CA ASN A 147 -12.48 6.41 21.30
C ASN A 147 -11.79 7.54 20.50
N ASN A 148 -10.46 7.46 20.32
CA ASN A 148 -9.66 8.42 19.56
C ASN A 148 -9.03 7.77 18.34
N ALA A 149 -9.78 6.91 17.63
CA ALA A 149 -9.51 6.59 16.24
C ALA A 149 -9.69 7.87 15.40
N SER A 150 -8.80 8.84 15.57
CA SER A 150 -8.63 9.89 14.59
C SER A 150 -8.22 9.17 13.32
N SER A 151 -9.13 9.12 12.35
CA SER A 151 -8.89 8.75 10.96
C SER A 151 -7.46 9.16 10.60
N GLY A 152 -6.56 8.17 10.52
CA GLY A 152 -5.14 8.32 10.22
C GLY A 152 -4.99 8.82 8.79
N GLY A 153 -5.25 10.11 8.60
CA GLY A 153 -5.29 10.77 7.30
C GLY A 153 -4.72 12.17 7.46
N GLY A 154 -3.48 12.25 7.94
CA GLY A 154 -2.69 13.43 7.63
C GLY A 154 -2.52 13.51 6.11
N GLU A 155 -2.44 14.73 5.57
CA GLU A 155 -1.95 14.91 4.20
C GLU A 155 -0.66 14.09 4.04
N PRO A 156 -0.51 13.30 2.96
CA PRO A 156 0.64 12.44 2.78
C PRO A 156 1.91 13.30 2.90
N ALA A 157 2.79 12.88 3.79
CA ALA A 157 4.06 13.55 4.00
C ALA A 157 5.02 13.16 2.86
N GLU A 158 5.98 14.02 2.57
CA GLU A 158 7.00 13.72 1.57
C GLU A 158 8.30 13.27 2.26
N GLY A 159 9.02 12.36 1.62
CA GLY A 159 10.26 11.78 2.12
C GLY A 159 11.22 11.38 1.00
N THR A 160 12.43 10.98 1.40
CA THR A 160 13.49 10.56 0.50
C THR A 160 14.10 9.26 0.99
N LEU A 161 14.33 8.30 0.09
CA LEU A 161 15.20 7.15 0.32
C LEU A 161 16.41 7.29 -0.60
N SER A 162 17.60 7.33 -0.01
CA SER A 162 18.87 7.48 -0.71
C SER A 162 19.77 6.27 -0.48
N VAL A 163 20.28 5.69 -1.55
CA VAL A 163 21.35 4.69 -1.52
C VAL A 163 22.68 5.35 -1.86
N LEU A 164 23.68 5.19 -0.99
CA LEU A 164 25.04 5.70 -1.18
C LEU A 164 25.99 4.52 -1.29
N HIS A 165 26.59 4.30 -2.46
CA HIS A 165 27.50 3.19 -2.68
C HIS A 165 28.87 3.46 -2.06
N THR A 166 29.11 2.98 -0.84
CA THR A 166 30.33 3.28 -0.07
C THR A 166 31.26 2.07 0.06
N GLY A 167 31.88 1.66 -1.05
CA GLY A 167 32.91 0.62 -1.02
C GLY A 167 32.31 -0.78 -0.88
N GLU A 168 32.45 -1.43 0.28
CA GLU A 168 31.99 -2.82 0.50
C GLU A 168 30.51 -2.91 0.94
N THR A 169 29.96 -1.85 1.52
CA THR A 169 28.55 -1.75 1.93
C THR A 169 27.90 -0.49 1.38
N ASP A 170 26.60 -0.57 1.12
CA ASP A 170 25.79 0.55 0.66
C ASP A 170 25.06 1.15 1.86
N LYS A 171 25.23 2.46 2.03
CA LYS A 171 24.55 3.20 3.07
C LYS A 171 23.17 3.62 2.58
N VAL A 172 22.14 3.14 3.26
CA VAL A 172 20.73 3.48 3.02
C VAL A 172 20.33 4.58 3.99
N ILE A 173 19.71 5.63 3.47
CA ILE A 173 19.23 6.77 4.24
C ILE A 173 17.76 7.00 3.92
N LEU A 174 16.92 6.84 4.92
CA LEU A 174 15.52 7.23 4.87
C LEU A 174 15.34 8.54 5.64
N ALA A 175 14.77 9.56 5.02
CA ALA A 175 14.57 10.86 5.65
C ALA A 175 13.23 11.48 5.28
N SER A 176 12.63 12.21 6.22
CA SER A 176 11.43 13.02 5.97
C SER A 176 11.46 14.29 6.85
N PRO A 177 10.89 15.42 6.39
CA PRO A 177 10.67 16.59 7.23
C PRO A 177 9.76 16.26 8.42
N ASP A 178 8.77 15.41 8.17
CA ASP A 178 7.98 14.73 9.19
C ASP A 178 8.79 13.58 9.79
N LYS A 179 8.50 13.26 11.04
CA LYS A 179 9.18 12.12 11.66
C LYS A 179 8.67 10.82 11.03
N ILE A 180 9.52 9.80 11.04
CA ILE A 180 9.26 8.43 10.61
C ILE A 180 9.09 7.59 11.87
N SER A 181 8.07 6.73 11.88
CA SER A 181 7.78 5.81 12.99
C SER A 181 7.74 4.35 12.57
N GLY A 182 7.66 4.08 11.27
CA GLY A 182 7.79 2.73 10.74
C GLY A 182 8.13 2.74 9.26
N PHE A 183 8.74 1.66 8.80
CA PHE A 183 8.95 1.40 7.39
C PHE A 183 8.90 -0.10 7.10
N GLN A 184 8.50 -0.43 5.88
CA GLN A 184 8.45 -1.78 5.34
C GLN A 184 9.20 -1.83 4.02
N PHE A 185 9.97 -2.90 3.81
CA PHE A 185 10.64 -3.18 2.55
C PHE A 185 10.32 -4.60 2.09
N GLU A 186 10.29 -4.79 0.78
CA GLU A 186 10.23 -6.12 0.17
C GLU A 186 11.33 -6.28 -0.87
N PHE A 187 12.19 -7.27 -0.67
CA PHE A 187 13.33 -7.57 -1.54
C PHE A 187 13.17 -8.92 -2.20
N PRO A 188 13.60 -9.11 -3.46
CA PRO A 188 13.82 -10.44 -4.00
C PRO A 188 14.88 -11.21 -3.19
N LEU A 189 14.68 -12.51 -2.99
CA LEU A 189 15.52 -13.34 -2.10
C LEU A 189 17.01 -13.41 -2.51
N PHE A 190 17.35 -13.08 -3.75
CA PHE A 190 18.74 -13.06 -4.23
C PHE A 190 19.52 -11.78 -3.88
N VAL A 191 18.86 -10.73 -3.36
CA VAL A 191 19.51 -9.45 -3.04
C VAL A 191 20.19 -9.48 -1.68
N LEU A 192 19.50 -9.98 -0.64
CA LEU A 192 19.98 -9.97 0.75
C LEU A 192 19.90 -11.35 1.39
N THR A 193 20.83 -11.64 2.29
CA THR A 193 20.74 -12.81 3.18
C THR A 193 20.17 -12.41 4.54
N PRO A 194 19.51 -13.31 5.30
CA PRO A 194 19.11 -13.02 6.68
C PRO A 194 20.28 -12.54 7.56
N GLY A 195 21.49 -13.07 7.34
CA GLY A 195 22.68 -12.63 8.08
C GLY A 195 23.14 -11.20 7.75
N ASP A 196 22.65 -10.59 6.68
CA ASP A 196 22.89 -9.18 6.38
C ASP A 196 21.88 -8.29 7.12
N LEU A 197 20.62 -8.74 7.24
CA LEU A 197 19.59 -8.08 8.04
C LEU A 197 19.93 -8.09 9.54
N ASP A 198 20.49 -9.19 10.05
CA ASP A 198 20.94 -9.30 11.45
C ASP A 198 22.00 -8.25 11.85
N LYS A 199 22.68 -7.65 10.88
CA LYS A 199 23.70 -6.61 11.11
C LYS A 199 23.14 -5.20 11.09
N VAL A 200 21.89 -5.02 10.68
CA VAL A 200 21.24 -3.71 10.62
C VAL A 200 21.08 -3.16 12.04
N VAL A 201 21.57 -1.95 12.26
CA VAL A 201 21.45 -1.24 13.53
C VAL A 201 20.44 -0.11 13.37
N LEU A 202 19.36 -0.17 14.13
CA LEU A 202 18.33 0.87 14.18
C LEU A 202 18.49 1.77 15.42
N PRO A 203 17.84 2.95 15.45
CA PRO A 203 17.80 3.81 16.63
C PRO A 203 17.29 3.08 17.87
N GLU A 204 17.66 3.56 19.06
CA GLU A 204 17.18 2.98 20.33
C GLU A 204 15.64 2.94 20.37
N GLY A 205 15.04 1.87 20.89
CA GLY A 205 13.57 1.76 20.94
C GLY A 205 12.91 1.41 19.60
N TRP A 206 13.68 1.18 18.54
CA TRP A 206 13.17 0.57 17.30
C TRP A 206 13.31 -0.95 17.34
N SER A 207 12.38 -1.62 16.66
CA SER A 207 12.42 -3.06 16.40
C SER A 207 12.46 -3.29 14.90
N MET A 208 13.07 -4.40 14.47
CA MET A 208 13.04 -4.88 13.09
C MET A 208 12.78 -6.38 13.09
N ASN A 209 11.78 -6.79 12.34
CA ASN A 209 11.46 -8.19 12.08
C ASN A 209 11.45 -8.43 10.58
N TYR A 210 11.68 -9.67 10.17
CA TYR A 210 11.63 -10.04 8.76
C TYR A 210 11.15 -11.48 8.60
N SER A 211 10.55 -11.75 7.44
CA SER A 211 10.19 -13.09 6.99
C SER A 211 10.82 -13.36 5.63
N ILE A 212 10.98 -14.64 5.35
CA ILE A 212 11.57 -15.12 4.10
C ILE A 212 10.57 -16.11 3.51
N ASN A 213 10.00 -15.75 2.37
CA ASN A 213 9.14 -16.61 1.56
C ASN A 213 9.96 -17.18 0.38
N GLU A 214 9.35 -17.96 -0.51
CA GLU A 214 10.09 -18.64 -1.60
C GLU A 214 10.84 -17.65 -2.52
N ASP A 215 10.27 -16.47 -2.79
CA ASP A 215 10.78 -15.52 -3.78
C ASP A 215 11.21 -14.15 -3.22
N HIS A 216 10.74 -13.79 -2.02
CA HIS A 216 10.97 -12.46 -1.44
C HIS A 216 11.26 -12.51 0.07
N VAL A 217 11.90 -11.45 0.55
CA VAL A 217 12.14 -11.15 1.96
C VAL A 217 11.34 -9.91 2.30
N ARG A 218 10.46 -10.01 3.29
CA ARG A 218 9.71 -8.86 3.81
C ARG A 218 10.35 -8.41 5.10
N VAL A 219 10.67 -7.12 5.18
CA VAL A 219 11.27 -6.49 6.35
C VAL A 219 10.29 -5.47 6.88
N LEU A 220 10.05 -5.50 8.19
CA LEU A 220 9.20 -4.57 8.90
C LEU A 220 9.98 -3.98 10.07
N ALA A 221 10.09 -2.66 10.12
CA ALA A 221 10.74 -1.95 11.21
C ALA A 221 9.86 -0.83 11.74
N TYR A 222 9.83 -0.66 13.05
CA TYR A 222 8.96 0.32 13.70
C TYR A 222 9.49 0.75 15.07
N ASP A 223 9.07 1.94 15.48
CA ASP A 223 9.27 2.48 16.82
C ASP A 223 8.30 1.82 17.81
N GLN A 224 8.75 0.74 18.47
CA GLN A 224 7.96 0.04 19.49
C GLN A 224 7.69 0.89 20.74
N SER A 225 8.39 2.02 20.92
CA SER A 225 8.14 2.91 22.06
C SER A 225 6.97 3.87 21.81
N GLY A 226 6.61 4.13 20.55
CA GLY A 226 5.66 5.16 20.15
C GLY A 226 6.12 6.60 20.38
N GLU A 227 7.31 6.82 20.97
CA GLU A 227 7.81 8.15 21.36
C GLU A 227 9.13 8.54 20.67
N ASN A 228 9.83 7.60 20.02
CA ASN A 228 11.17 7.78 19.45
C ASN A 228 11.22 7.79 17.91
N SER A 229 10.20 8.37 17.30
CA SER A 229 10.16 8.66 15.87
C SER A 229 11.29 9.61 15.43
N GLN A 230 11.87 9.33 14.25
CA GLN A 230 13.10 9.96 13.75
C GLN A 230 12.85 10.73 12.46
N LYS A 231 13.52 11.88 12.26
CA LYS A 231 13.50 12.55 10.95
C LYS A 231 14.38 11.87 9.90
N LYS A 232 15.29 11.01 10.36
CA LYS A 232 16.31 10.37 9.54
C LYS A 232 16.72 9.04 10.18
N ILE A 233 16.71 7.99 9.37
CA ILE A 233 17.15 6.65 9.72
C ILE A 233 18.25 6.27 8.74
N GLU A 234 19.38 5.78 9.25
CA GLU A 234 20.53 5.38 8.45
C GLU A 234 20.92 3.96 8.84
N PHE A 235 21.12 3.10 7.85
CA PHE A 235 21.63 1.75 8.04
C PHE A 235 22.47 1.32 6.83
N GLU A 236 23.18 0.21 6.96
CA GLU A 236 24.06 -0.32 5.90
C GLU A 236 23.56 -1.69 5.46
N LEU A 237 23.50 -1.90 4.14
CA LEU A 237 23.18 -3.18 3.52
C LEU A 237 24.17 -3.44 2.37
N PRO A 238 24.63 -4.69 2.15
CA PRO A 238 25.55 -4.99 1.06
C PRO A 238 24.80 -5.21 -0.26
N GLY A 239 25.31 -4.61 -1.34
CA GLY A 239 24.88 -4.93 -2.71
C GLY A 239 23.44 -4.53 -3.00
N VAL A 240 22.93 -3.50 -2.32
CA VAL A 240 21.60 -2.97 -2.57
C VAL A 240 21.68 -1.79 -3.51
N ASP A 241 20.70 -1.70 -4.38
CA ASP A 241 20.44 -0.55 -5.23
C ASP A 241 19.04 -0.03 -4.94
N ILE A 242 18.66 1.07 -5.57
CA ILE A 242 17.33 1.64 -5.39
C ILE A 242 16.19 0.73 -5.90
N GLY A 243 16.48 -0.19 -6.83
CA GLY A 243 15.55 -1.22 -7.32
C GLY A 243 15.16 -2.18 -6.21
N SER A 244 16.03 -2.37 -5.23
CA SER A 244 15.80 -3.15 -4.03
C SER A 244 14.69 -2.54 -3.14
N PHE A 245 14.36 -1.26 -3.31
CA PHE A 245 13.41 -0.53 -2.46
C PHE A 245 12.10 -0.13 -3.17
N GLN A 246 11.78 -0.73 -4.31
CA GLN A 246 10.58 -0.35 -5.10
C GLN A 246 9.26 -0.58 -4.37
N HIS A 247 9.21 -1.52 -3.43
CA HIS A 247 8.04 -1.80 -2.59
C HIS A 247 8.31 -1.31 -1.15
N THR A 248 8.53 -0.02 -1.03
CA THR A 248 8.75 0.64 0.26
C THR A 248 7.46 1.31 0.72
N VAL A 249 7.05 1.01 1.95
CA VAL A 249 6.00 1.77 2.66
C VAL A 249 6.63 2.43 3.87
N VAL A 250 6.34 3.71 4.10
CA VAL A 250 6.88 4.47 5.24
C VAL A 250 5.74 5.17 5.95
N SER A 251 5.73 5.07 7.27
CA SER A 251 4.68 5.63 8.12
C SER A 251 5.22 6.74 9.03
N SER A 252 4.45 7.81 9.12
CA SER A 252 4.63 8.89 10.07
C SER A 252 4.10 8.51 11.47
N PRO A 253 4.45 9.24 12.55
CA PRO A 253 3.88 9.01 13.88
C PRO A 253 2.38 9.23 14.00
N LYS A 254 1.66 9.57 12.94
CA LYS A 254 0.21 9.71 12.93
C LYS A 254 -0.47 8.63 12.08
N ALA A 255 0.26 7.56 11.77
CA ALA A 255 -0.15 6.52 10.84
C ALA A 255 -0.55 7.07 9.46
N GLY A 256 0.08 8.15 9.02
CA GLY A 256 -0.05 8.63 7.64
C GLY A 256 1.12 8.13 6.80
N GLU A 257 0.85 7.70 5.56
CA GLU A 257 1.87 7.34 4.58
C GLU A 257 2.81 8.52 4.30
N ILE A 258 4.10 8.21 4.14
CA ILE A 258 5.11 9.12 3.66
C ILE A 258 5.50 8.70 2.24
N ASN A 259 5.16 9.52 1.26
CA ASN A 259 5.56 9.33 -0.14
C ASN A 259 7.08 9.43 -0.28
N ILE A 260 7.72 8.39 -0.81
CA ILE A 260 9.16 8.32 -0.91
C ILE A 260 9.63 8.63 -2.33
N SER A 261 10.44 9.69 -2.43
CA SER A 261 11.27 9.94 -3.60
C SER A 261 12.60 9.19 -3.48
N PHE A 262 13.06 8.61 -4.59
CA PHE A 262 14.18 7.70 -4.59
C PHE A 262 15.42 8.33 -5.22
N SER A 263 16.58 8.09 -4.60
CA SER A 263 17.87 8.58 -5.09
C SER A 263 19.00 7.59 -4.84
N GLU A 264 20.00 7.63 -5.69
CA GLU A 264 21.17 6.78 -5.63
C GLU A 264 22.42 7.61 -5.97
N SER A 265 23.53 7.34 -5.31
CA SER A 265 24.76 8.09 -5.51
C SER A 265 26.00 7.20 -5.40
N GLU A 266 26.90 7.37 -6.37
CA GLU A 266 28.20 6.72 -6.39
C GLU A 266 29.30 7.77 -6.16
N PRO A 267 30.25 7.52 -5.24
CA PRO A 267 31.44 8.35 -5.11
C PRO A 267 32.17 8.40 -6.45
N GLY A 268 32.58 9.59 -6.87
CA GLY A 268 33.53 9.72 -7.98
C GLY A 268 34.83 9.01 -7.61
N PHE A 269 35.05 7.78 -8.10
CA PHE A 269 36.34 7.11 -7.95
C PHE A 269 37.42 7.91 -8.72
N GLY A 270 38.61 7.97 -8.11
CA GLY A 270 39.74 8.76 -8.61
C GLY A 270 40.02 8.61 -10.11
N ASP A 271 40.40 9.74 -10.73
CA ASP A 271 40.68 9.97 -12.15
C ASP A 271 39.48 10.06 -13.13
N ILE A 272 38.23 9.90 -12.70
CA ILE A 272 37.08 10.29 -13.53
C ILE A 272 36.93 11.82 -13.46
N SER A 273 37.17 12.53 -14.57
CA SER A 273 36.94 13.97 -14.62
C SER A 273 35.45 14.27 -14.51
N LEU A 274 35.00 14.66 -13.32
CA LEU A 274 33.68 15.27 -13.15
C LEU A 274 33.60 16.55 -13.99
N PRO A 275 32.43 16.89 -14.57
CA PRO A 275 32.27 18.11 -15.36
C PRO A 275 32.37 19.34 -14.47
N ASP A 276 32.85 20.48 -14.99
CA ASP A 276 33.00 21.73 -14.23
C ASP A 276 31.65 22.37 -13.80
N SER A 277 30.54 21.90 -14.34
CA SER A 277 29.17 22.35 -14.08
C SER A 277 28.24 21.15 -13.90
N PRO A 278 27.06 21.29 -13.27
CA PRO A 278 26.08 20.20 -13.24
C PRO A 278 25.70 19.79 -14.67
N VAL A 279 25.64 18.48 -14.92
CA VAL A 279 25.23 17.93 -16.23
C VAL A 279 24.31 16.73 -16.01
N ILE A 280 23.14 16.76 -16.64
CA ILE A 280 22.26 15.60 -16.77
C ILE A 280 22.90 14.65 -17.77
N ASN A 281 23.29 13.46 -17.33
CA ASN A 281 23.86 12.42 -18.18
C ASN A 281 22.76 11.71 -18.97
N SER A 282 21.70 11.22 -18.30
CA SER A 282 20.67 10.39 -18.90
C SER A 282 19.27 10.67 -18.33
N LEU A 283 18.26 10.47 -19.16
CA LEU A 283 16.84 10.38 -18.80
C LEU A 283 16.32 9.05 -19.39
N TYR A 284 16.13 8.02 -18.57
CA TYR A 284 15.82 6.66 -19.05
C TYR A 284 14.71 5.98 -18.24
N PRO A 285 13.79 5.25 -18.89
CA PRO A 285 13.53 5.24 -20.33
C PRO A 285 13.06 6.63 -20.80
N ASN A 286 13.17 6.96 -22.09
CA ASN A 286 12.57 8.18 -22.64
C ASN A 286 12.26 7.93 -24.12
N PRO A 287 10.99 7.69 -24.50
CA PRO A 287 9.76 7.89 -23.72
C PRO A 287 9.62 6.93 -22.52
N PHE A 288 8.88 7.32 -21.48
CA PHE A 288 8.72 6.56 -20.22
C PHE A 288 7.26 6.35 -19.81
N ASN A 289 7.01 5.36 -18.94
CA ASN A 289 5.69 5.06 -18.35
C ASN A 289 5.81 4.19 -17.07
N PRO A 290 5.34 4.64 -15.89
CA PRO A 290 5.31 6.03 -15.44
C PRO A 290 6.63 6.47 -14.80
N ILE A 291 7.62 5.58 -14.67
CA ILE A 291 8.88 5.84 -13.95
C ILE A 291 9.99 6.32 -14.90
N LEU A 292 10.68 7.40 -14.53
CA LEU A 292 11.84 7.96 -15.21
C LEU A 292 13.06 8.01 -14.27
N SER A 293 14.20 7.47 -14.71
CA SER A 293 15.51 7.66 -14.07
C SER A 293 16.21 8.90 -14.62
N VAL A 294 16.65 9.78 -13.71
CA VAL A 294 17.37 11.03 -13.96
C VAL A 294 18.80 10.91 -13.44
N THR A 295 19.74 10.61 -14.32
CA THR A 295 21.16 10.47 -13.95
C THR A 295 21.92 11.76 -14.26
N PHE A 296 22.71 12.26 -13.32
CA PHE A 296 23.50 13.48 -13.45
C PHE A 296 24.81 13.46 -12.66
N SER A 297 25.67 14.44 -12.92
CA SER A 297 26.98 14.58 -12.27
C SER A 297 27.10 15.93 -11.57
N ILE A 298 27.67 15.91 -10.36
CA ILE A 298 27.95 17.11 -9.55
C ILE A 298 29.47 17.23 -9.31
N PRO A 299 30.11 18.39 -9.59
CA PRO A 299 31.58 18.55 -9.53
C PRO A 299 32.21 18.51 -8.14
N PHE A 300 31.53 19.08 -7.15
CA PHE A 300 31.97 19.21 -5.76
C PHE A 300 30.74 19.42 -4.89
N GLU A 301 30.92 19.31 -3.57
CA GLU A 301 29.83 19.46 -2.62
C GLU A 301 29.13 20.81 -2.77
N ILE A 302 27.86 20.80 -3.20
CA ILE A 302 27.13 22.02 -3.56
C ILE A 302 25.62 21.85 -3.40
N GLU A 303 24.96 22.92 -2.95
CA GLU A 303 23.51 23.06 -2.92
C GLU A 303 22.93 22.78 -4.31
N THR A 304 22.10 21.74 -4.40
CA THR A 304 21.51 21.29 -5.66
C THR A 304 19.99 21.21 -5.54
N ARG A 305 19.31 21.58 -6.62
CA ARG A 305 17.86 21.37 -6.80
C ARG A 305 17.61 20.59 -8.08
N VAL A 306 16.80 19.55 -7.98
CA VAL A 306 16.33 18.75 -9.12
C VAL A 306 14.81 18.89 -9.16
N ALA A 307 14.28 19.43 -10.25
CA ALA A 307 12.85 19.70 -10.37
C ALA A 307 12.32 19.37 -11.76
N VAL A 308 11.03 19.05 -11.81
CA VAL A 308 10.27 18.71 -13.00
C VAL A 308 9.34 19.87 -13.35
N TYR A 309 9.31 20.24 -14.63
CA TYR A 309 8.48 21.32 -15.16
C TYR A 309 7.62 20.85 -16.32
N ASN A 310 6.41 21.39 -16.45
CA ASN A 310 5.55 21.16 -17.61
C ASN A 310 5.90 22.11 -18.78
N THR A 311 5.17 22.01 -19.89
CA THR A 311 5.40 22.84 -21.09
C THR A 311 5.07 24.33 -20.91
N LEU A 312 4.31 24.68 -19.87
CA LEU A 312 4.01 26.06 -19.48
C LEU A 312 5.12 26.66 -18.59
N GLY A 313 6.09 25.85 -18.16
CA GLY A 313 7.16 26.25 -17.24
C GLY A 313 6.72 26.22 -15.77
N GLU A 314 5.57 25.62 -15.46
CA GLU A 314 5.12 25.42 -14.09
C GLU A 314 5.88 24.24 -13.49
N MET A 315 6.34 24.40 -12.25
CA MET A 315 6.97 23.34 -11.48
C MET A 315 5.90 22.33 -11.08
N VAL A 316 6.11 21.09 -11.49
CA VAL A 316 5.20 19.96 -11.24
C VAL A 316 5.64 19.24 -9.97
N GLU A 317 6.94 19.01 -9.81
CA GLU A 317 7.49 18.20 -8.72
C GLU A 317 8.92 18.61 -8.43
N ILE A 318 9.35 18.44 -7.18
CA ILE A 318 10.74 18.62 -6.76
C ILE A 318 11.28 17.26 -6.32
N LEU A 319 12.20 16.70 -7.11
CA LEU A 319 12.83 15.40 -6.81
C LEU A 319 13.91 15.54 -5.73
N TYR A 320 14.49 16.73 -5.59
CA TYR A 320 15.49 17.06 -4.59
C TYR A 320 15.55 18.56 -4.37
N ASP A 321 15.46 19.01 -3.10
CA ASP A 321 15.48 20.44 -2.77
C ASP A 321 16.56 20.82 -1.75
N LYS A 322 17.42 21.77 -2.15
CA LYS A 322 18.16 22.66 -1.23
C LYS A 322 19.04 22.00 -0.17
N ASN A 323 19.60 20.84 -0.50
CA ASN A 323 20.61 20.19 0.32
C ASN A 323 21.92 20.05 -0.47
N ASP A 324 23.05 20.05 0.23
CA ASP A 324 24.36 19.86 -0.39
C ASP A 324 24.49 18.41 -0.90
N LEU A 325 24.73 18.25 -2.22
CA LEU A 325 25.07 16.95 -2.80
C LEU A 325 26.58 16.81 -2.91
N LYS A 326 27.11 15.66 -2.50
CA LYS A 326 28.53 15.31 -2.64
C LYS A 326 28.94 15.24 -4.12
N PRO A 327 30.24 15.43 -4.42
CA PRO A 327 30.77 15.17 -5.77
C PRO A 327 30.52 13.74 -6.20
N GLY A 328 30.09 13.55 -7.45
CA GLY A 328 29.89 12.22 -8.01
C GLY A 328 28.75 12.13 -9.01
N HIS A 329 28.38 10.90 -9.31
CA HIS A 329 27.21 10.55 -10.12
C HIS A 329 26.03 10.32 -9.20
N HIS A 330 24.89 10.86 -9.58
CA HIS A 330 23.64 10.77 -8.85
C HIS A 330 22.54 10.34 -9.81
N THR A 331 21.66 9.47 -9.34
CA THR A 331 20.46 9.08 -10.05
C THR A 331 19.25 9.36 -9.16
N PHE A 332 18.27 10.08 -9.69
CA PHE A 332 16.99 10.34 -9.03
C PHE A 332 15.87 9.75 -9.86
N TYR A 333 14.80 9.30 -9.22
CA TYR A 333 13.66 8.70 -9.91
C TYR A 333 12.44 9.60 -9.79
N TRP A 334 11.70 9.70 -10.89
CA TRP A 334 10.43 10.39 -10.94
C TRP A 334 9.32 9.41 -11.29
N ASN A 335 8.35 9.23 -10.40
CA ASN A 335 7.14 8.47 -10.66
C ASN A 335 6.02 9.43 -11.11
N ALA A 336 5.73 9.43 -12.41
CA ALA A 336 4.74 10.32 -13.00
C ALA A 336 3.35 9.67 -13.14
N ALA A 337 2.99 8.71 -12.28
CA ALA A 337 1.74 7.98 -12.36
C ALA A 337 0.50 8.90 -12.39
N ASP A 338 0.51 9.94 -11.56
CA ASP A 338 -0.59 10.92 -11.45
C ASP A 338 -0.52 12.07 -12.47
N GLN A 339 0.46 12.01 -13.38
CA GLN A 339 0.70 13.07 -14.35
C GLN A 339 0.06 12.74 -15.71
N SER A 340 -0.26 13.77 -16.49
CA SER A 340 -0.84 13.60 -17.83
C SER A 340 0.22 13.24 -18.87
N SER A 341 -0.09 12.35 -19.82
CA SER A 341 0.81 12.08 -20.96
C SER A 341 1.21 13.38 -21.65
N GLY A 342 2.51 13.55 -21.91
CA GLY A 342 3.00 14.82 -22.41
C GLY A 342 4.50 15.01 -22.29
N MET A 343 4.94 16.20 -22.69
CA MET A 343 6.32 16.61 -22.61
C MET A 343 6.59 17.33 -21.30
N TYR A 344 7.68 16.94 -20.64
CA TYR A 344 8.16 17.53 -19.40
C TYR A 344 9.64 17.93 -19.54
N PHE A 345 10.09 18.82 -18.67
CA PHE A 345 11.47 19.27 -18.59
C PHE A 345 12.03 18.96 -17.21
N ILE A 346 13.11 18.18 -17.20
CA ILE A 346 13.88 17.89 -16.00
C ILE A 346 15.00 18.91 -15.92
N GLN A 347 15.08 19.64 -14.82
CA GLN A 347 16.08 20.68 -14.61
C GLN A 347 16.88 20.43 -13.34
N ILE A 348 18.20 20.57 -13.46
CA ILE A 348 19.13 20.58 -12.34
C ILE A 348 19.67 21.99 -12.20
N GLN A 349 19.53 22.56 -11.01
CA GLN A 349 19.97 23.90 -10.69
C GLN A 349 20.96 23.87 -9.53
N THR A 350 22.08 24.55 -9.71
CA THR A 350 23.11 24.81 -8.70
C THR A 350 23.54 26.28 -8.76
N PRO A 351 24.25 26.82 -7.75
CA PRO A 351 24.84 28.16 -7.80
C PRO A 351 25.76 28.43 -9.00
N ILE A 352 26.37 27.39 -9.58
CA ILE A 352 27.36 27.53 -10.67
C ILE A 352 26.78 27.27 -12.07
N GLY A 353 25.55 26.78 -12.16
CA GLY A 353 24.92 26.49 -13.45
C GLY A 353 23.61 25.73 -13.35
N THR A 354 22.95 25.65 -14.50
CA THR A 354 21.70 24.92 -14.69
C THR A 354 21.81 24.05 -15.94
N ASP A 355 21.36 22.81 -15.86
CA ASP A 355 21.15 21.95 -17.03
C ASP A 355 19.68 21.55 -17.13
N THR A 356 19.15 21.36 -18.33
CA THR A 356 17.74 21.02 -18.56
C THR A 356 17.60 20.07 -19.74
N LYS A 357 16.89 18.95 -19.53
CA LYS A 357 16.60 17.96 -20.58
C LYS A 357 15.10 17.66 -20.66
N LYS A 358 14.67 17.31 -21.87
CA LYS A 358 13.28 16.97 -22.18
C LYS A 358 12.99 15.49 -21.88
N ALA A 359 11.89 15.21 -21.20
CA ALA A 359 11.30 13.89 -21.02
C ALA A 359 9.93 13.79 -21.71
N LEU A 360 9.54 12.59 -22.16
CA LEU A 360 8.24 12.33 -22.78
C LEU A 360 7.52 11.20 -22.04
N LEU A 361 6.44 11.52 -21.33
CA LEU A 361 5.55 10.57 -20.67
C LEU A 361 4.52 10.05 -21.67
N VAL A 362 4.39 8.73 -21.78
CA VAL A 362 3.42 8.06 -22.66
C VAL A 362 2.66 7.00 -21.86
N LYS A 363 1.40 7.28 -21.52
CA LYS A 363 0.48 6.29 -20.93
C LYS A 363 -0.01 5.29 -21.97
#